data_AF-A0A2V9P3N3-F1
#
_entry.id   AF-A0A2V9P3N3-F1
#
_cell.length_a   1.000
_cell.length_b   1.000
_cell.length_c   1.000
_cell.angle_alpha   90.00
_cell.angle_beta   90.00
_cell.angle_gamma   90.00
#
_symmetry.space_group_name_H-M   'P 1'
#
loop_
_entity.id
_entity.type
_entity.pdbx_description
1 polymer ?
#
loop_
_entity_poly.entity_id
_entity_poly.type
_entity_poly.pdbx_seq_one_letter_code
_entity_poly.pdbx_strand_id
1 'polypeptide(L)'
;MNLPGEAVFHLRLKSWRGRTQTVKIGISGTNLKFRAVPSEVRIPANANQLIEIRVLPTKGSGLYQFSFHLSSGTFELNDTVVLAAIEPGKALAYAFDYDRDGFEDVILENQSIRCFVSPYAGGRSFALVLKDSNHNAFNSVGGMRDTFAKRVEPKELEGLNEYTRMNWMGLTNRPYRFEIIASASTQATVKLEYEAPDVYPAGVKLERILSLSGDRNIVIQDSTVTPKGIQPGQAYVLENSVSFQQADQPHYRRWFTNAKVPTEFSPGKELSLGENPEFFGTIDQRSGETFAIMLLTPPLKTELKT
;
A
#
# COMPACT_ATOMS: atom_id res chain seq x y z
N MET A 1 2.79 -2.48 14.78
CA MET A 1 2.17 -2.04 16.06
C MET A 1 0.69 -2.36 15.97
N ASN A 2 0.27 -3.44 16.62
CA ASN A 2 -1.10 -3.94 16.63
C ASN A 2 -1.79 -3.37 17.86
N LEU A 3 -2.75 -2.47 17.70
CA LEU A 3 -3.44 -1.91 18.85
C LEU A 3 -4.96 -2.01 18.66
N PRO A 4 -5.59 -3.02 19.29
CA PRO A 4 -7.00 -2.95 19.64
C PRO A 4 -7.18 -2.07 20.90
N GLY A 5 -6.57 -0.88 20.92
CA GLY A 5 -6.41 -0.08 22.14
C GLY A 5 -5.81 1.32 21.94
N GLU A 6 -5.12 1.79 22.97
CA GLU A 6 -4.56 3.14 23.08
C GLU A 6 -3.25 3.29 22.31
N ALA A 7 -3.20 4.26 21.39
CA ALA A 7 -1.98 4.65 20.69
C ALA A 7 -1.13 5.60 21.54
N VAL A 8 0.18 5.38 21.57
CA VAL A 8 1.13 6.22 22.29
C VAL A 8 1.87 7.10 21.29
N PHE A 9 1.72 8.41 21.45
CA PHE A 9 2.39 9.45 20.69
C PHE A 9 3.47 10.11 21.54
N HIS A 10 4.61 10.39 20.92
CA HIS A 10 5.76 11.02 21.55
C HIS A 10 5.95 12.42 20.99
N LEU A 11 5.49 13.44 21.71
CA LEU A 11 5.74 14.83 21.36
C LEU A 11 7.11 15.24 21.91
N ARG A 12 8.09 15.42 21.01
CA ARG A 12 9.44 15.88 21.34
C ARG A 12 9.53 17.39 21.12
N LEU A 13 9.76 18.13 22.19
CA LEU A 13 9.96 19.58 22.15
C LEU A 13 11.41 19.92 22.45
N LYS A 14 11.97 20.85 21.70
CA LYS A 14 13.36 21.31 21.87
C LYS A 14 13.41 22.84 21.94
N SER A 15 13.99 23.36 23.02
CA SER A 15 14.31 24.78 23.12
C SER A 15 15.73 25.02 22.65
N TRP A 16 15.90 25.89 21.65
CA TRP A 16 17.21 26.35 21.19
C TRP A 16 17.62 27.68 21.81
N ARG A 17 16.84 28.20 22.76
CA ARG A 17 17.12 29.49 23.39
C ARG A 17 17.93 29.30 24.66
N GLY A 18 18.79 30.27 24.94
CA GLY A 18 19.52 30.39 26.21
C GLY A 18 18.66 30.76 27.42
N ARG A 19 17.34 30.55 27.36
CA ARG A 19 16.39 30.79 28.45
C ARG A 19 15.27 29.76 28.43
N THR A 20 14.65 29.56 29.59
CA THR A 20 13.45 28.71 29.72
C THR A 20 12.32 29.25 28.85
N GLN A 21 11.61 28.34 28.18
CA GLN A 21 10.43 28.64 27.38
C GLN A 21 9.20 27.94 27.98
N THR A 22 8.06 28.61 27.95
CA THR A 22 6.77 27.98 28.23
C THR A 22 6.06 27.75 26.90
N VAL A 23 5.67 26.50 26.65
CA VAL A 23 4.93 26.07 25.47
C VAL A 23 3.55 25.64 25.94
N LYS A 24 2.49 26.28 25.43
CA LYS A 24 1.12 25.82 25.62
C LYS A 24 0.81 24.75 24.59
N ILE A 25 0.04 23.75 25.00
CA ILE A 25 -0.29 22.58 24.17
C ILE A 25 -1.82 22.44 24.15
N GLY A 26 -2.38 22.62 22.97
CA GLY A 26 -3.75 22.27 22.64
C GLY A 26 -3.77 20.99 21.81
N ILE A 27 -4.76 20.14 22.06
CA ILE A 27 -5.05 18.98 21.22
C ILE A 27 -6.55 18.96 20.95
N SER A 28 -6.92 18.73 19.70
CA SER A 28 -8.32 18.65 19.29
C SER A 28 -8.51 17.55 18.26
N GLY A 29 -9.57 16.79 18.38
CA GLY A 29 -9.89 15.70 17.47
C GLY A 29 -11.26 15.12 17.78
N THR A 30 -11.95 14.64 16.75
CA THR A 30 -13.29 14.05 16.91
C THR A 30 -13.17 12.54 17.08
N ASN A 31 -14.01 11.95 17.94
CA ASN A 31 -14.05 10.50 18.20
C ASN A 31 -12.72 9.94 18.76
N LEU A 32 -11.96 10.77 19.45
CA LEU A 32 -10.72 10.42 20.12
C LEU A 32 -10.80 10.86 21.58
N LYS A 33 -10.31 10.02 22.49
CA LYS A 33 -10.05 10.39 23.88
C LYS A 33 -8.55 10.56 24.08
N PHE A 34 -8.17 11.72 24.60
CA PHE A 34 -6.78 12.06 24.89
C PHE A 34 -6.51 11.93 26.39
N ARG A 35 -5.37 11.35 26.76
CA ARG A 35 -4.91 11.19 28.14
C ARG A 35 -3.48 11.68 28.27
N ALA A 36 -3.13 12.13 29.47
CA ALA A 36 -1.80 12.63 29.83
C ALA A 36 -1.31 13.82 28.98
N VAL A 37 -2.24 14.68 28.51
CA VAL A 37 -1.88 15.89 27.76
C VAL A 37 -1.77 17.08 28.73
N PRO A 38 -0.55 17.58 29.01
CA PRO A 38 -0.41 18.80 29.79
C PRO A 38 -0.89 20.00 28.97
N SER A 39 -1.54 20.97 29.60
CA SER A 39 -1.94 22.22 28.94
C SER A 39 -0.76 23.17 28.68
N GLU A 40 0.32 23.03 29.46
CA GLU A 40 1.57 23.77 29.29
C GLU A 40 2.77 22.96 29.73
N VAL A 41 3.92 23.25 29.12
CA VAL A 41 5.21 22.63 29.45
C VAL A 41 6.30 23.69 29.49
N ARG A 42 7.15 23.64 30.53
CA ARG A 42 8.31 24.51 30.70
C ARG A 42 9.57 23.77 30.26
N ILE A 43 10.16 24.22 29.16
CA ILE A 43 11.36 23.65 28.59
C ILE A 43 12.56 24.52 29.02
N PRO A 44 13.53 24.00 29.77
CA PRO A 44 14.73 24.74 30.14
C PRO A 44 15.54 25.23 28.94
N ALA A 45 16.48 26.15 29.18
CA ALA A 45 17.41 26.63 28.17
C ALA A 45 18.18 25.45 27.52
N ASN A 46 18.24 25.42 26.19
CA ASN A 46 18.95 24.40 25.41
C ASN A 46 18.56 22.93 25.73
N ALA A 47 17.36 22.71 26.26
CA ALA A 47 16.91 21.39 26.67
C ALA A 47 15.93 20.74 25.68
N ASN A 48 15.83 19.42 25.78
CA ASN A 48 14.82 18.60 25.12
C ASN A 48 13.83 18.08 26.15
N GLN A 49 12.56 18.02 25.77
CA GLN A 49 11.51 17.41 26.59
C GLN A 49 10.68 16.46 25.74
N LEU A 50 10.40 15.29 26.31
CA LEU A 50 9.54 14.28 25.71
C LEU A 50 8.25 14.21 26.51
N ILE A 51 7.11 14.31 25.81
CA ILE A 51 5.78 14.18 26.38
C ILE A 51 5.14 12.95 25.75
N GLU A 52 4.66 12.05 26.59
CA GLU A 52 3.88 10.90 26.18
C GLU A 52 2.39 11.27 26.15
N ILE A 53 1.76 11.08 24.99
CA ILE A 53 0.36 11.39 24.77
C ILE A 53 -0.34 10.12 24.37
N ARG A 54 -1.41 9.80 25.10
CA ARG A 54 -2.19 8.59 24.90
C ARG A 54 -3.48 8.94 24.18
N VAL A 55 -3.72 8.28 23.05
CA VAL A 55 -4.84 8.54 22.14
C VAL A 55 -5.66 7.28 21.98
N LEU A 56 -6.93 7.34 22.33
CA LEU A 56 -7.86 6.22 22.24
C LEU A 56 -8.99 6.52 21.24
N PRO A 57 -9.07 5.78 20.12
CA PRO A 57 -10.22 5.80 19.22
C PRO A 57 -11.51 5.38 19.90
N THR A 58 -12.63 6.09 19.65
CA THR A 58 -13.91 5.82 20.33
C THR A 58 -14.99 5.19 19.46
N LYS A 59 -14.76 5.01 18.15
CA LYS A 59 -15.73 4.45 17.20
C LYS A 59 -15.30 3.12 16.58
N GLY A 60 -14.25 2.49 17.10
CA GLY A 60 -13.67 1.25 16.56
C GLY A 60 -12.74 1.53 15.38
N SER A 61 -12.70 0.62 14.41
CA SER A 61 -11.79 0.73 13.27
C SER A 61 -12.13 1.92 12.36
N GLY A 62 -11.12 2.66 11.93
CA GLY A 62 -11.30 3.80 11.03
C GLY A 62 -10.07 4.68 10.93
N LEU A 63 -10.17 5.70 10.08
CA LEU A 63 -9.19 6.78 10.00
C LEU A 63 -9.63 7.93 10.91
N TYR A 64 -8.74 8.32 11.81
CA TYR A 64 -8.97 9.39 12.78
C TYR A 64 -8.00 10.53 12.52
N GLN A 65 -8.46 11.76 12.73
CA GLN A 65 -7.64 12.94 12.60
C GLN A 65 -7.70 13.75 13.89
N PHE A 66 -6.54 14.25 14.32
CA PHE A 66 -6.44 15.23 15.38
C PHE A 66 -5.33 16.23 15.10
N SER A 67 -5.44 17.41 15.70
CA SER A 67 -4.48 18.49 15.53
C SER A 67 -3.77 18.80 16.84
N PHE A 68 -2.48 19.06 16.74
CA PHE A 68 -1.69 19.71 17.78
C PHE A 68 -1.65 21.20 17.53
N HIS A 69 -1.92 21.97 18.58
CA HIS A 69 -1.73 23.41 18.61
C HIS A 69 -0.64 23.72 19.64
N LEU A 70 0.51 24.22 19.20
CA LEU A 70 1.60 24.61 20.08
C LEU A 70 1.82 26.11 20.00
N SER A 71 1.87 26.79 21.15
CA SER A 71 2.15 28.23 21.20
C SER A 71 3.22 28.59 22.22
N SER A 72 4.10 29.52 21.85
CA SER A 72 5.13 30.08 22.74
C SER A 72 5.52 31.49 22.32
N GLY A 73 5.06 32.50 23.06
CA GLY A 73 5.26 33.90 22.67
C GLY A 73 4.52 34.22 21.38
N THR A 74 5.26 34.55 20.31
CA THR A 74 4.71 34.79 18.96
C THR A 74 4.75 33.57 18.05
N PHE A 75 5.33 32.46 18.52
CA PHE A 75 5.36 31.22 17.75
C PHE A 75 4.05 30.47 17.92
N GLU A 76 3.49 30.04 16.79
CA GLU A 76 2.26 29.26 16.68
C GLU A 76 2.52 28.12 15.69
N LEU A 77 2.17 26.89 16.06
CA LEU A 77 2.21 25.72 15.19
C LEU A 77 0.87 24.99 15.28
N ASN A 78 0.30 24.70 14.11
CA ASN A 78 -0.81 23.78 13.96
C ASN A 78 -0.37 22.64 13.07
N ASP A 79 -0.38 21.42 13.58
CA ASP A 79 -0.03 20.23 12.80
C ASP A 79 -1.08 19.14 12.95
N THR A 80 -1.33 18.41 11.88
CA THR A 80 -2.36 17.37 11.81
C THR A 80 -1.71 16.00 11.89
N VAL A 81 -2.27 15.14 12.72
CA VAL A 81 -1.93 13.74 12.81
C VAL A 81 -3.10 12.90 12.35
N VAL A 82 -2.79 11.91 11.51
CA VAL A 82 -3.73 10.89 11.04
C VAL A 82 -3.39 9.55 11.68
N LEU A 83 -4.40 8.90 12.24
CA LEU A 83 -4.31 7.62 12.94
C LEU A 83 -5.24 6.62 12.27
N ALA A 84 -4.68 5.60 11.63
CA ALA A 84 -5.42 4.41 11.21
C ALA A 84 -5.55 3.45 12.39
N ALA A 85 -6.74 3.38 12.99
CA ALA A 85 -7.04 2.45 14.07
C ALA A 85 -7.73 1.21 13.51
N ILE A 86 -7.21 0.03 13.80
CA ILE A 86 -7.68 -1.22 13.22
C ILE A 86 -7.91 -2.20 14.37
N GLU A 87 -9.11 -2.76 14.47
CA GLU A 87 -9.42 -3.84 15.41
C GLU A 87 -8.94 -5.19 14.87
N PRO A 88 -8.77 -6.22 15.73
CA PRO A 88 -8.31 -7.54 15.29
C PRO A 88 -9.35 -8.15 14.34
N GLY A 89 -8.87 -8.77 13.26
CA GLY A 89 -9.74 -9.38 12.25
C GLY A 89 -10.46 -8.37 11.33
N LYS A 90 -10.18 -7.07 11.44
CA LYS A 90 -10.71 -6.05 10.52
C LYS A 90 -9.64 -5.51 9.57
N ALA A 91 -10.10 -5.03 8.42
CA ALA A 91 -9.30 -4.32 7.44
C ALA A 91 -9.90 -2.94 7.16
N LEU A 92 -9.03 -1.98 6.83
CA LEU A 92 -9.36 -0.64 6.39
C LEU A 92 -8.95 -0.44 4.94
N ALA A 93 -9.77 0.30 4.22
CA ALA A 93 -9.38 1.04 3.04
C ALA A 93 -9.62 2.53 3.29
N TYR A 94 -8.64 3.38 2.97
CA TYR A 94 -8.76 4.83 3.12
C TYR A 94 -7.92 5.56 2.07
N ALA A 95 -8.36 6.77 1.72
CA ALA A 95 -7.61 7.68 0.86
C ALA A 95 -6.76 8.61 1.73
N PHE A 96 -5.49 8.79 1.36
CA PHE A 96 -4.56 9.64 2.08
C PHE A 96 -3.37 10.03 1.18
N ASP A 97 -3.07 11.32 1.11
CA ASP A 97 -1.86 11.84 0.45
C ASP A 97 -0.64 11.56 1.35
N TYR A 98 -0.03 10.39 1.15
CA TYR A 98 0.99 9.86 2.05
C TYR A 98 2.35 10.54 1.86
N ASP A 99 2.73 10.80 0.61
CA ASP A 99 4.01 11.42 0.24
C ASP A 99 3.92 12.94 0.04
N ARG A 100 2.72 13.53 0.19
CA ARG A 100 2.43 14.97 0.15
C ARG A 100 2.65 15.58 -1.23
N ASP A 101 2.34 14.81 -2.28
CA ASP A 101 2.44 15.27 -3.66
C ASP A 101 1.16 15.96 -4.18
N GLY A 102 0.11 16.00 -3.35
CA GLY A 102 -1.19 16.59 -3.66
C GLY A 102 -2.19 15.62 -4.27
N PHE A 103 -1.83 14.34 -4.46
CA PHE A 103 -2.71 13.28 -4.93
C PHE A 103 -2.95 12.26 -3.82
N GLU A 104 -4.20 11.81 -3.69
CA GLU A 104 -4.52 10.77 -2.72
C GLU A 104 -4.03 9.40 -3.20
N ASP A 105 -3.25 8.71 -2.36
CA ASP A 105 -3.09 7.27 -2.44
C ASP A 105 -4.29 6.57 -1.81
N VAL A 106 -4.56 5.35 -2.26
CA VAL A 106 -5.49 4.43 -1.62
C VAL A 106 -4.71 3.38 -0.86
N ILE A 107 -4.95 3.32 0.45
CA ILE A 107 -4.25 2.43 1.36
C ILE A 107 -5.22 1.33 1.81
N LEU A 108 -4.86 0.07 1.58
CA LEU A 108 -5.49 -1.09 2.22
C LEU A 108 -4.62 -1.56 3.38
N GLU A 109 -5.18 -1.64 4.58
CA GLU A 109 -4.41 -1.96 5.79
C GLU A 109 -5.18 -2.87 6.75
N ASN A 110 -4.49 -3.85 7.35
CA ASN A 110 -4.99 -4.59 8.50
C ASN A 110 -3.92 -4.64 9.62
N GLN A 111 -4.02 -5.59 10.56
CA GLN A 111 -2.99 -5.73 11.60
C GLN A 111 -1.62 -6.11 11.02
N SER A 112 -1.60 -6.96 10.00
CA SER A 112 -0.39 -7.60 9.51
C SER A 112 0.29 -6.83 8.40
N ILE A 113 -0.47 -6.27 7.45
CA ILE A 113 0.07 -5.65 6.24
C ILE A 113 -0.56 -4.29 5.93
N ARG A 114 0.17 -3.50 5.14
CA ARG A 114 -0.29 -2.23 4.55
C ARG A 114 0.11 -2.19 3.07
N CYS A 115 -0.86 -2.04 2.19
CA CYS A 115 -0.65 -1.86 0.75
C CYS A 115 -0.97 -0.43 0.35
N PHE A 116 -0.03 0.23 -0.33
CA PHE A 116 -0.15 1.59 -0.83
C PHE A 116 -0.34 1.52 -2.34
N VAL A 117 -1.46 2.04 -2.83
CA VAL A 117 -1.81 2.05 -4.25
C VAL A 117 -2.00 3.49 -4.67
N SER A 118 -1.36 3.89 -5.76
CA SER A 118 -1.48 5.24 -6.29
C SER A 118 -2.34 5.22 -7.55
N PRO A 119 -3.61 5.66 -7.47
CA PRO A 119 -4.49 5.75 -8.64
C PRO A 119 -3.90 6.65 -9.73
N TYR A 120 -3.24 7.74 -9.33
CA TYR A 120 -2.65 8.74 -10.25
C TYR A 120 -1.35 8.27 -10.91
N ALA A 121 -0.73 7.18 -10.41
CA ALA A 121 0.46 6.57 -11.01
C ALA A 121 0.16 5.24 -11.72
N GLY A 122 -0.94 5.17 -12.47
CA GLY A 122 -1.32 3.94 -13.19
C GLY A 122 -2.01 2.89 -12.31
N GLY A 123 -2.58 3.30 -11.18
CA GLY A 123 -3.18 2.37 -10.22
C GLY A 123 -2.17 1.36 -9.65
N ARG A 124 -0.87 1.66 -9.71
CA ARG A 124 0.21 0.76 -9.26
C ARG A 124 0.35 0.78 -7.75
N SER A 125 0.92 -0.27 -7.17
CA SER A 125 1.29 -0.28 -5.77
C SER A 125 2.74 0.14 -5.58
N PHE A 126 3.00 1.12 -4.73
CA PHE A 126 4.37 1.53 -4.38
C PHE A 126 4.95 0.72 -3.22
N ALA A 127 4.09 0.15 -2.39
CA ALA A 127 4.53 -0.58 -1.23
C ALA A 127 3.50 -1.61 -0.79
N LEU A 128 3.99 -2.79 -0.42
CA LEU A 128 3.25 -3.80 0.33
C LEU A 128 4.11 -4.14 1.54
N VAL A 129 3.74 -3.57 2.68
CA VAL A 129 4.55 -3.55 3.90
C VAL A 129 4.01 -4.56 4.90
N LEU A 130 4.88 -5.45 5.37
CA LEU A 130 4.63 -6.29 6.53
C LEU A 130 4.94 -5.49 7.81
N LYS A 131 3.95 -5.29 8.67
CA LYS A 131 3.98 -4.30 9.77
C LYS A 131 4.81 -4.72 10.98
N ASP A 132 5.10 -6.01 11.15
CA ASP A 132 5.88 -6.52 12.29
C ASP A 132 7.38 -6.24 12.14
N SER A 133 7.86 -6.25 10.90
CA SER A 133 9.27 -6.22 10.51
C SER A 133 9.59 -5.03 9.61
N ASN A 134 8.56 -4.31 9.16
CA ASN A 134 8.64 -3.17 8.27
C ASN A 134 9.29 -3.48 6.90
N HIS A 135 9.22 -4.75 6.47
CA HIS A 135 9.67 -5.15 5.14
C HIS A 135 8.66 -4.71 4.09
N ASN A 136 9.13 -4.04 3.04
CA ASN A 136 8.34 -3.69 1.87
C ASN A 136 8.67 -4.63 0.71
N ALA A 137 7.68 -5.39 0.23
CA ALA A 137 7.84 -6.29 -0.92
C ALA A 137 8.06 -5.54 -2.25
N PHE A 138 7.59 -4.30 -2.37
CA PHE A 138 7.65 -3.50 -3.59
C PHE A 138 8.67 -2.35 -3.54
N ASN A 139 9.77 -2.54 -2.82
CA ASN A 139 10.83 -1.54 -2.57
C ASN A 139 11.73 -1.15 -3.77
N SER A 140 11.36 -1.52 -5.01
CA SER A 140 12.04 -1.08 -6.24
C SER A 140 11.11 -0.18 -7.06
N VAL A 141 10.51 -0.68 -8.14
CA VAL A 141 9.66 0.11 -9.05
C VAL A 141 8.15 -0.10 -8.83
N GLY A 142 7.77 -0.85 -7.80
CA GLY A 142 6.37 -1.10 -7.44
C GLY A 142 5.78 -2.40 -7.97
N GLY A 143 4.58 -2.72 -7.49
CA GLY A 143 3.70 -3.77 -7.96
C GLY A 143 2.56 -3.26 -8.85
N MET A 144 1.80 -4.18 -9.43
CA MET A 144 0.54 -3.90 -10.13
C MET A 144 0.65 -2.93 -11.33
N ARG A 145 1.74 -3.02 -12.09
CA ARG A 145 1.98 -2.11 -13.23
C ARG A 145 1.38 -2.70 -14.50
N ASP A 146 0.58 -1.91 -15.22
CA ASP A 146 0.06 -2.31 -16.53
C ASP A 146 1.06 -1.99 -17.64
N THR A 147 1.33 -3.00 -18.45
CA THR A 147 2.14 -2.86 -19.67
C THR A 147 1.41 -3.50 -20.85
N PHE A 148 1.39 -2.79 -21.99
CA PHE A 148 0.83 -3.27 -23.25
C PHE A 148 1.93 -3.36 -24.32
N ALA A 149 1.83 -4.33 -25.23
CA ALA A 149 2.86 -4.55 -26.27
C ALA A 149 2.84 -3.51 -27.40
N LYS A 150 1.73 -2.79 -27.61
CA LYS A 150 1.62 -1.65 -28.55
C LYS A 150 0.76 -0.52 -27.97
N ARG A 151 1.20 0.72 -28.07
CA ARG A 151 0.39 1.93 -27.79
C ARG A 151 0.54 2.94 -28.93
N VAL A 152 -0.27 3.99 -28.95
CA VAL A 152 -0.04 5.15 -29.83
C VAL A 152 0.97 6.06 -29.14
N GLU A 153 2.08 6.36 -29.81
CA GLU A 153 3.04 7.32 -29.29
C GLU A 153 2.34 8.68 -29.17
N PRO A 154 2.36 9.31 -27.98
CA PRO A 154 1.88 10.68 -27.85
C PRO A 154 2.63 11.59 -28.82
N LYS A 155 1.92 12.44 -29.58
CA LYS A 155 2.53 13.37 -30.56
C LYS A 155 3.66 14.23 -29.98
N GLU A 156 3.59 14.50 -28.68
CA GLU A 156 4.56 15.29 -27.90
C GLU A 156 5.93 14.59 -27.75
N LEU A 157 5.97 13.26 -27.95
CA LEU A 157 7.18 12.44 -27.88
C LEU A 157 7.78 12.15 -29.28
N GLU A 158 7.05 12.47 -30.36
CA GLU A 158 7.54 12.29 -31.73
C GLU A 158 8.82 13.10 -31.95
N GLY A 159 9.87 12.43 -32.42
CA GLY A 159 11.18 13.05 -32.70
C GLY A 159 12.10 13.23 -31.50
N LEU A 160 11.68 12.85 -30.28
CA LEU A 160 12.58 12.81 -29.13
C LEU A 160 13.52 11.60 -29.19
N ASN A 161 14.63 11.68 -28.43
CA ASN A 161 15.61 10.60 -28.35
C ASN A 161 14.99 9.31 -27.79
N GLU A 162 15.46 8.15 -28.28
CA GLU A 162 14.92 6.81 -27.94
C GLU A 162 14.87 6.55 -26.43
N TYR A 163 15.85 7.01 -25.65
CA TYR A 163 15.83 6.85 -24.19
C TYR A 163 14.68 7.62 -23.51
N THR A 164 14.24 8.75 -24.08
CA THR A 164 13.07 9.52 -23.60
C THR A 164 11.76 8.83 -23.98
N ARG A 165 11.84 7.89 -24.93
CA ARG A 165 10.75 7.04 -25.42
C ARG A 165 10.79 5.64 -24.77
N MET A 166 11.74 5.36 -23.87
CA MET A 166 11.70 4.16 -23.06
C MET A 166 10.70 4.38 -21.92
N ASN A 167 9.67 3.53 -21.82
CA ASN A 167 8.58 3.55 -20.83
C ASN A 167 7.27 4.28 -21.21
N TRP A 168 7.13 4.92 -22.38
CA TRP A 168 5.81 5.46 -22.78
C TRP A 168 4.75 4.37 -23.00
N MET A 169 5.18 3.10 -23.06
CA MET A 169 4.33 1.92 -23.21
C MET A 169 3.62 1.50 -21.91
N GLY A 170 4.14 1.87 -20.74
CA GLY A 170 3.50 1.56 -19.44
C GLY A 170 2.42 2.58 -19.05
N LEU A 171 1.34 2.16 -18.40
CA LEU A 171 0.28 3.08 -17.93
C LEU A 171 0.65 3.79 -16.63
N THR A 172 1.94 3.83 -16.25
CA THR A 172 2.44 4.26 -14.94
C THR A 172 2.22 5.73 -14.60
N ASN A 173 1.75 6.54 -15.56
CA ASN A 173 1.40 7.95 -15.40
C ASN A 173 -0.07 8.25 -15.75
N ARG A 174 -0.92 7.22 -15.83
CA ARG A 174 -2.33 7.36 -16.18
C ARG A 174 -3.20 7.32 -14.92
N PRO A 175 -4.11 8.29 -14.74
CA PRO A 175 -4.94 8.32 -13.55
C PRO A 175 -6.09 7.32 -13.67
N TYR A 176 -6.11 6.36 -12.77
CA TYR A 176 -7.27 5.54 -12.49
C TYR A 176 -8.26 6.33 -11.62
N ARG A 177 -9.55 6.17 -11.89
CA ARG A 177 -10.59 6.49 -10.91
C ARG A 177 -10.61 5.38 -9.87
N PHE A 178 -10.90 5.71 -8.62
CA PHE A 178 -11.04 4.70 -7.58
C PHE A 178 -12.30 4.94 -6.73
N GLU A 179 -12.76 3.87 -6.11
CA GLU A 179 -13.87 3.87 -5.16
C GLU A 179 -13.56 2.88 -4.03
N ILE A 180 -13.70 3.32 -2.78
CA ILE A 180 -13.62 2.43 -1.61
C ILE A 180 -15.00 1.81 -1.41
N ILE A 181 -15.16 0.54 -1.81
CA ILE A 181 -16.43 -0.19 -1.73
C ILE A 181 -16.72 -0.61 -0.29
N ALA A 182 -15.70 -1.09 0.42
CA ALA A 182 -15.83 -1.58 1.79
C ALA A 182 -14.60 -1.21 2.61
N SER A 183 -14.84 -0.79 3.86
CA SER A 183 -13.79 -0.45 4.83
C SER A 183 -14.30 -0.67 6.25
N ALA A 184 -13.40 -0.78 7.22
CA ALA A 184 -13.70 -0.99 8.64
C ALA A 184 -14.53 -2.25 8.95
N SER A 185 -14.40 -3.28 8.11
CA SER A 185 -15.10 -4.56 8.23
C SER A 185 -14.10 -5.73 8.23
N THR A 186 -14.58 -6.97 8.18
CA THR A 186 -13.72 -8.16 8.01
C THR A 186 -12.97 -8.17 6.69
N GLN A 187 -13.40 -7.38 5.70
CA GLN A 187 -12.72 -7.18 4.43
C GLN A 187 -12.76 -5.71 4.01
N ALA A 188 -11.64 -5.22 3.50
CA ALA A 188 -11.56 -3.93 2.82
C ALA A 188 -11.51 -4.19 1.31
N THR A 189 -12.26 -3.39 0.54
CA THR A 189 -12.36 -3.55 -0.90
C THR A 189 -12.28 -2.20 -1.59
N VAL A 190 -11.44 -2.11 -2.61
CA VAL A 190 -11.24 -0.92 -3.44
C VAL A 190 -11.42 -1.31 -4.90
N LYS A 191 -12.20 -0.54 -5.64
CA LYS A 191 -12.28 -0.64 -7.09
C LYS A 191 -11.44 0.45 -7.72
N LEU A 192 -10.71 0.11 -8.77
CA LEU A 192 -10.04 1.06 -9.65
C LEU A 192 -10.52 0.84 -11.09
N GLU A 193 -10.71 1.92 -11.84
CA GLU A 193 -11.10 1.88 -13.24
C GLU A 193 -10.31 2.89 -14.06
N TYR A 194 -9.89 2.48 -15.26
CA TYR A 194 -9.30 3.36 -16.25
C TYR A 194 -9.83 3.05 -17.65
N GLU A 195 -10.34 4.08 -18.30
CA GLU A 195 -10.60 4.07 -19.73
C GLU A 195 -9.30 4.44 -20.43
N ALA A 196 -8.67 3.49 -21.11
CA ALA A 196 -7.38 3.64 -21.75
C ALA A 196 -7.55 3.80 -23.28
N PRO A 197 -7.97 4.97 -23.80
CA PRO A 197 -8.16 5.17 -25.23
C PRO A 197 -6.83 5.14 -26.01
N ASP A 198 -5.71 5.33 -25.32
CA ASP A 198 -4.36 5.37 -25.88
C ASP A 198 -3.72 3.98 -26.10
N VAL A 199 -4.44 2.90 -25.77
CA VAL A 199 -4.04 1.52 -26.06
C VAL A 199 -4.52 1.11 -27.45
N TYR A 200 -3.60 0.68 -28.31
CA TYR A 200 -3.92 0.25 -29.68
C TYR A 200 -4.63 -1.12 -29.68
N PRO A 201 -5.56 -1.43 -30.60
CA PRO A 201 -6.04 -0.59 -31.72
C PRO A 201 -7.18 0.38 -31.41
N ALA A 202 -8.02 0.09 -30.43
CA ALA A 202 -9.29 0.82 -30.22
C ALA A 202 -9.49 1.27 -28.77
N GLY A 203 -8.46 1.13 -27.92
CA GLY A 203 -8.53 1.33 -26.48
C GLY A 203 -8.95 0.09 -25.72
N VAL A 204 -8.83 0.18 -24.39
CA VAL A 204 -9.22 -0.87 -23.45
C VAL A 204 -9.83 -0.25 -22.21
N LYS A 205 -10.82 -0.91 -21.60
CA LYS A 205 -11.25 -0.60 -20.24
C LYS A 205 -10.52 -1.52 -19.28
N LEU A 206 -9.87 -0.95 -18.28
CA LEU A 206 -9.21 -1.67 -17.19
C LEU A 206 -10.01 -1.48 -15.93
N GLU A 207 -10.36 -2.59 -15.29
CA GLU A 207 -11.02 -2.63 -13.98
C GLU A 207 -10.20 -3.49 -13.04
N ARG A 208 -10.01 -3.02 -11.81
CA ARG A 208 -9.32 -3.76 -10.74
C ARG A 208 -10.15 -3.72 -9.48
N ILE A 209 -10.28 -4.86 -8.82
CA ILE A 209 -10.83 -4.94 -7.48
C ILE A 209 -9.72 -5.46 -6.57
N LEU A 210 -9.35 -4.63 -5.59
CA LEU A 210 -8.40 -4.99 -4.55
C LEU A 210 -9.16 -5.36 -3.31
N SER A 211 -8.82 -6.51 -2.72
CA SER A 211 -9.43 -7.01 -1.51
C SER A 211 -8.38 -7.39 -0.48
N LEU A 212 -8.60 -6.95 0.76
CA LEU A 212 -7.78 -7.31 1.91
C LEU A 212 -8.68 -7.84 3.03
N SER A 213 -8.51 -9.10 3.40
CA SER A 213 -9.16 -9.66 4.59
C SER A 213 -8.47 -9.17 5.86
N GLY A 214 -9.22 -8.94 6.93
CA GLY A 214 -8.69 -8.45 8.21
C GLY A 214 -7.81 -9.45 8.96
N ASP A 215 -7.88 -10.73 8.59
CA ASP A 215 -7.17 -11.86 9.20
C ASP A 215 -6.10 -12.48 8.29
N ARG A 216 -5.86 -11.93 7.10
CA ARG A 216 -4.87 -12.44 6.15
C ARG A 216 -3.82 -11.40 5.82
N ASN A 217 -2.60 -11.84 5.57
CA ASN A 217 -1.48 -11.00 5.12
C ASN A 217 -1.38 -10.91 3.58
N ILE A 218 -2.49 -11.08 2.86
CA ILE A 218 -2.55 -11.13 1.39
C ILE A 218 -3.52 -10.06 0.88
N VAL A 219 -3.09 -9.28 -0.11
CA VAL A 219 -3.99 -8.47 -0.95
C VAL A 219 -4.29 -9.26 -2.22
N ILE A 220 -5.57 -9.43 -2.54
CA ILE A 220 -6.04 -10.06 -3.77
C ILE A 220 -6.37 -8.95 -4.76
N GLN A 221 -5.88 -9.07 -5.99
CA GLN A 221 -6.24 -8.21 -7.11
C GLN A 221 -6.96 -9.05 -8.17
N ASP A 222 -8.25 -8.76 -8.38
CA ASP A 222 -8.99 -9.24 -9.54
C ASP A 222 -8.94 -8.18 -10.62
N SER A 223 -8.50 -8.54 -11.83
CA SER A 223 -8.38 -7.60 -12.95
C SER A 223 -9.27 -8.04 -14.11
N THR A 224 -9.99 -7.09 -14.70
CA THR A 224 -10.72 -7.28 -15.94
C THR A 224 -10.18 -6.32 -16.99
N VAL A 225 -9.84 -6.88 -18.13
CA VAL A 225 -9.32 -6.16 -19.29
C VAL A 225 -10.35 -6.33 -20.40
N THR A 226 -11.00 -5.24 -20.80
CA THR A 226 -12.07 -5.27 -21.82
C THR A 226 -11.60 -4.48 -23.04
N PRO A 227 -11.04 -5.13 -24.08
CA PRO A 227 -10.65 -4.46 -25.30
C PRO A 227 -11.88 -3.87 -26.01
N LYS A 228 -11.77 -2.66 -26.53
CA LYS A 228 -12.82 -2.05 -27.36
C LYS A 228 -12.73 -2.48 -28.84
N GLY A 229 -11.69 -3.22 -29.19
CA GLY A 229 -11.46 -3.84 -30.49
C GLY A 229 -10.34 -4.88 -30.37
N ILE A 230 -10.39 -5.91 -31.22
CA ILE A 230 -9.56 -7.13 -31.08
C ILE A 230 -8.60 -7.38 -32.26
N GLN A 231 -8.54 -6.49 -33.24
CA GLN A 231 -7.72 -6.65 -34.45
C GLN A 231 -6.85 -5.41 -34.74
N PRO A 232 -5.52 -5.57 -34.88
CA PRO A 232 -4.75 -6.80 -34.63
C PRO A 232 -4.65 -7.12 -33.13
N GLY A 233 -4.31 -8.37 -32.79
CA GLY A 233 -4.14 -8.81 -31.40
C GLY A 233 -3.12 -7.99 -30.61
N GLN A 234 -3.34 -7.89 -29.30
CA GLN A 234 -2.58 -7.07 -28.34
C GLN A 234 -2.26 -7.92 -27.10
N ALA A 235 -1.08 -7.72 -26.51
CA ALA A 235 -0.72 -8.36 -25.24
C ALA A 235 -0.85 -7.37 -24.07
N TYR A 236 -1.32 -7.89 -22.94
CA TYR A 236 -1.38 -7.20 -21.65
C TYR A 236 -0.52 -7.97 -20.65
N VAL A 237 0.31 -7.25 -19.90
CA VAL A 237 1.17 -7.78 -18.85
C VAL A 237 0.94 -6.98 -17.58
N LEU A 238 0.66 -7.70 -16.48
CA LEU A 238 0.64 -7.14 -15.15
C LEU A 238 1.98 -7.42 -14.47
N GLU A 239 2.79 -6.38 -14.28
CA GLU A 239 4.15 -6.52 -13.77
C GLU A 239 4.21 -6.18 -12.28
N ASN A 240 4.92 -7.03 -11.54
CA ASN A 240 5.27 -6.77 -10.15
C ASN A 240 6.79 -6.80 -10.00
N SER A 241 7.34 -5.74 -9.41
CA SER A 241 8.76 -5.71 -9.05
C SER A 241 8.90 -5.96 -7.57
N VAL A 242 9.51 -7.08 -7.25
CA VAL A 242 9.92 -7.43 -5.91
C VAL A 242 11.45 -7.42 -5.87
N SER A 243 12.05 -6.72 -4.90
CA SER A 243 13.51 -6.76 -4.81
C SER A 243 13.98 -8.08 -4.22
N PHE A 244 14.92 -8.70 -4.91
CA PHE A 244 15.72 -9.78 -4.38
C PHE A 244 17.04 -9.16 -3.91
N GLN A 245 17.33 -9.22 -2.60
CA GLN A 245 18.64 -8.79 -2.09
C GLN A 245 19.75 -9.70 -2.65
N GLN A 246 20.93 -9.11 -2.94
CA GLN A 246 22.01 -9.69 -3.75
C GLN A 246 22.63 -11.01 -3.21
N ALA A 247 23.26 -11.74 -4.14
CA ALA A 247 23.70 -13.14 -4.05
C ALA A 247 24.96 -13.43 -3.20
N ASP A 248 25.60 -12.42 -2.59
CA ASP A 248 26.90 -12.51 -1.94
C ASP A 248 26.86 -12.52 -0.39
N GLN A 249 25.67 -12.55 0.21
CA GLN A 249 25.50 -12.69 1.65
C GLN A 249 25.72 -14.17 2.09
N PRO A 250 26.53 -14.44 3.13
CA PRO A 250 26.95 -15.81 3.53
C PRO A 250 25.83 -16.71 4.07
N HIS A 251 24.61 -16.19 4.22
CA HIS A 251 23.41 -16.94 4.61
C HIS A 251 22.49 -17.29 3.43
N TYR A 252 22.94 -17.08 2.19
CA TYR A 252 22.19 -17.41 0.99
C TYR A 252 22.31 -18.90 0.63
N ARG A 253 21.21 -19.65 0.71
CA ARG A 253 21.03 -20.95 0.03
C ARG A 253 19.96 -20.79 -1.05
N ARG A 254 20.31 -21.25 -2.25
CA ARG A 254 19.60 -21.15 -3.55
C ARG A 254 18.15 -21.67 -3.46
N TRP A 255 17.19 -20.93 -4.04
CA TRP A 255 15.77 -21.32 -4.13
C TRP A 255 15.26 -21.56 -5.55
N PHE A 256 16.13 -21.97 -6.48
CA PHE A 256 15.68 -22.77 -7.61
C PHE A 256 15.83 -24.24 -7.20
N THR A 257 14.72 -24.91 -6.87
CA THR A 257 14.74 -26.35 -6.60
C THR A 257 13.63 -27.01 -7.39
N ASN A 258 14.00 -28.02 -8.19
CA ASN A 258 13.04 -28.95 -8.77
C ASN A 258 12.27 -29.65 -7.63
N ALA A 259 10.95 -29.77 -7.81
CA ALA A 259 10.03 -30.39 -6.85
C ALA A 259 10.56 -31.72 -6.28
N LYS A 260 10.47 -31.88 -4.96
CA LYS A 260 10.55 -33.19 -4.28
C LYS A 260 9.31 -33.44 -3.46
N VAL A 261 8.99 -34.72 -3.33
CA VAL A 261 7.71 -35.27 -2.84
C VAL A 261 7.46 -34.92 -1.37
N PRO A 262 6.23 -34.52 -0.97
CA PRO A 262 5.91 -34.08 0.40
C PRO A 262 5.80 -35.25 1.40
N THR A 263 6.05 -34.96 2.69
CA THR A 263 5.54 -35.75 3.83
C THR A 263 4.55 -34.92 4.65
N GLU A 264 3.57 -35.61 5.23
CA GLU A 264 2.24 -35.13 5.60
C GLU A 264 2.15 -34.23 6.86
N PHE A 265 1.19 -33.30 6.81
CA PHE A 265 0.44 -32.71 7.93
C PHE A 265 -1.08 -32.90 7.66
N SER A 266 -1.85 -33.25 8.69
CA SER A 266 -3.32 -33.40 8.64
C SER A 266 -4.08 -32.06 8.72
N PRO A 267 -5.41 -32.07 8.50
CA PRO A 267 -6.08 -31.90 7.22
C PRO A 267 -6.53 -30.45 7.03
N GLY A 268 -5.98 -29.80 6.01
CA GLY A 268 -6.51 -28.57 5.42
C GLY A 268 -7.64 -28.87 4.45
N LYS A 269 -8.60 -27.94 4.38
CA LYS A 269 -9.77 -27.98 3.49
C LYS A 269 -9.33 -27.80 2.03
N GLU A 270 -9.90 -28.59 1.14
CA GLU A 270 -9.49 -28.70 -0.27
C GLU A 270 -9.79 -27.40 -1.06
N LEU A 271 -8.74 -26.79 -1.60
CA LEU A 271 -8.79 -25.85 -2.71
C LEU A 271 -8.45 -26.67 -3.95
N SER A 272 -9.44 -27.06 -4.75
CA SER A 272 -9.20 -27.68 -6.06
C SER A 272 -8.67 -26.63 -7.03
N LEU A 273 -7.37 -26.38 -6.95
CA LEU A 273 -6.60 -25.74 -8.01
C LEU A 273 -6.36 -26.81 -9.08
N GLY A 274 -6.83 -26.56 -10.31
CA GLY A 274 -6.78 -27.53 -11.41
C GLY A 274 -5.37 -28.03 -11.73
N GLU A 275 -5.27 -29.08 -12.55
CA GLU A 275 -4.02 -29.79 -12.85
C GLU A 275 -2.90 -28.82 -13.33
N ASN A 276 -1.94 -28.55 -12.43
CA ASN A 276 -0.73 -27.69 -12.60
C ASN A 276 -0.91 -26.16 -12.70
N PRO A 277 -1.18 -25.45 -11.60
CA PRO A 277 -0.83 -24.04 -11.50
C PRO A 277 0.61 -23.93 -10.96
N GLU A 278 1.56 -23.54 -11.80
CA GLU A 278 2.83 -23.02 -11.26
C GLU A 278 2.50 -21.78 -10.40
N PHE A 279 3.23 -21.51 -9.32
CA PHE A 279 3.02 -20.31 -8.51
C PHE A 279 4.32 -19.87 -7.84
N PHE A 280 4.42 -18.59 -7.51
CA PHE A 280 5.49 -18.03 -6.69
C PHE A 280 4.92 -17.57 -5.35
N GLY A 281 5.45 -18.12 -4.26
CA GLY A 281 5.10 -17.72 -2.89
C GLY A 281 6.22 -16.93 -2.21
N THR A 282 5.86 -15.92 -1.41
CA THR A 282 6.77 -15.26 -0.46
C THR A 282 6.51 -15.84 0.93
N ILE A 283 7.56 -16.27 1.63
CA ILE A 283 7.47 -17.00 2.91
C ILE A 283 8.21 -16.21 4.01
N ASP A 284 7.59 -16.07 5.18
CA ASP A 284 8.23 -15.60 6.41
C ASP A 284 9.15 -16.70 6.95
N GLN A 285 10.44 -16.43 7.08
CA GLN A 285 11.40 -17.47 7.47
C GLN A 285 11.46 -17.76 8.98
N ARG A 286 10.80 -16.98 9.84
CA ARG A 286 10.70 -17.27 11.27
C ARG A 286 9.51 -18.18 11.58
N SER A 287 8.38 -17.94 10.94
CA SER A 287 7.16 -18.73 11.14
C SER A 287 6.97 -19.83 10.10
N GLY A 288 7.63 -19.74 8.94
CA GLY A 288 7.38 -20.60 7.78
C GLY A 288 6.10 -20.24 7.03
N GLU A 289 5.41 -19.16 7.40
CA GLU A 289 4.12 -18.78 6.81
C GLU A 289 4.30 -18.17 5.42
N THR A 290 3.56 -18.68 4.44
CA THR A 290 3.46 -18.05 3.11
C THR A 290 2.53 -16.85 3.19
N PHE A 291 3.02 -15.65 2.91
CA PHE A 291 2.27 -14.40 3.10
C PHE A 291 1.96 -13.67 1.79
N ALA A 292 2.49 -14.11 0.66
CA ALA A 292 2.04 -13.66 -0.64
C ALA A 292 2.15 -14.83 -1.62
N ILE A 293 1.12 -15.08 -2.41
CA ILE A 293 1.15 -16.09 -3.47
C ILE A 293 0.75 -15.39 -4.76
N MET A 294 1.60 -15.51 -5.77
CA MET A 294 1.28 -15.18 -7.15
C MET A 294 1.11 -16.48 -7.89
N LEU A 295 -0.11 -16.78 -8.32
CA LEU A 295 -0.32 -17.88 -9.27
C LEU A 295 0.35 -17.50 -10.58
N LEU A 296 1.26 -18.33 -11.08
CA LEU A 296 1.60 -18.29 -12.49
C LEU A 296 0.38 -18.86 -13.16
N THR A 297 -0.35 -18.01 -13.86
CA THR A 297 -1.25 -18.53 -14.88
C THR A 297 -0.31 -19.26 -15.86
N PRO A 298 -0.42 -20.59 -16.05
CA PRO A 298 0.08 -21.14 -17.29
C PRO A 298 -0.59 -20.32 -18.41
N PRO A 299 -0.02 -20.17 -19.60
CA PRO A 299 -0.77 -19.66 -20.72
C PRO A 299 -1.96 -20.61 -20.95
N LEU A 300 -3.07 -20.37 -20.25
CA LEU A 300 -4.37 -20.89 -20.59
C LEU A 300 -4.53 -20.42 -22.03
N LYS A 301 -4.66 -21.38 -22.94
CA LYS A 301 -5.24 -21.13 -24.26
C LYS A 301 -6.45 -20.25 -24.01
N THR A 302 -6.27 -18.95 -24.21
CA THR A 302 -7.32 -17.96 -24.05
C THR A 302 -8.12 -18.15 -25.33
N GLU A 303 -9.03 -19.12 -25.32
CA GLU A 303 -10.05 -19.19 -26.35
C GLU A 303 -10.92 -17.94 -26.16
N LEU A 304 -10.62 -16.92 -26.94
CA LEU A 304 -11.59 -15.91 -27.33
C LEU A 304 -12.77 -16.65 -27.95
N LYS A 305 -13.86 -16.82 -27.21
CA LYS A 305 -15.14 -17.14 -27.81
C LYS A 305 -15.61 -15.92 -28.60
N THR A 306 -15.65 -16.08 -29.92
CA THR A 306 -16.36 -15.19 -30.86
C THR A 306 -17.86 -15.32 -30.71
#